data_AF-A0A2H3BSA3-F1
#
_entry.id   AF-A0A2H3BSA3-F1
#
_cell.length_a   1.000
_cell.length_b   1.000
_cell.length_c   1.000
_cell.angle_alpha   90.00
_cell.angle_beta   90.00
_cell.angle_gamma   90.00
#
_symmetry.space_group_name_H-M   'P 1'
#
loop_
_entity.id
_entity.type
_entity.pdbx_description
1 polymer ?
#
loop_
_entity_poly.entity_id
_entity_poly.type
_entity_poly.pdbx_seq_one_letter_code
_entity_poly.pdbx_strand_id
1 'polypeptide(L)'
;MPSAMMCLGSQTLCYKCDKKMEAPQRCGKCKTARYCSRECQKQHLPEHKPHCINHDKEMDPDYQQEVFKPYTRWLDKWRHAVEIWSFFASDFSSHLLNSGGPPYLDFFLKNIFVLSITPTIGPQKKASSRKGFKYVDSEFMTREDVITRVISKLPSEHDYQQAVLHHLDSQPIKKHIIRVIVASDRIAASMYQPIGPLKTNIPSIDPPIYFTDHLNPFSSKGCMMAAKLSRDYKEHLRKDIDQGNIDGYLEYFRSKQQELSE
;
A
#
# COMPACT_ATOMS: atom_id res chain seq x y z
N MET A 1 -21.21 -9.81 -3.70
CA MET A 1 -20.60 -9.17 -4.90
C MET A 1 -19.14 -9.61 -4.98
N PRO A 2 -18.53 -9.79 -6.15
CA PRO A 2 -17.14 -10.25 -6.19
C PRO A 2 -16.20 -9.11 -5.74
N SER A 3 -15.04 -9.46 -5.18
CA SER A 3 -14.14 -8.56 -4.46
C SER A 3 -13.71 -7.32 -5.25
N ALA A 4 -14.24 -6.18 -4.82
CA ALA A 4 -14.06 -4.87 -5.44
C ALA A 4 -12.63 -4.31 -5.49
N MET A 5 -11.68 -4.89 -4.77
CA MET A 5 -10.47 -4.14 -4.38
C MET A 5 -9.15 -4.67 -4.92
N MET A 6 -9.17 -5.76 -5.66
CA MET A 6 -7.95 -6.46 -6.08
C MET A 6 -7.27 -5.87 -7.33
N CYS A 7 -7.85 -4.85 -7.96
CA CYS A 7 -7.39 -4.33 -9.24
C CYS A 7 -6.80 -2.91 -9.17
N LEU A 8 -6.60 -2.36 -7.97
CA LEU A 8 -6.16 -0.97 -7.80
C LEU A 8 -4.67 -0.82 -8.12
N GLY A 9 -4.40 -0.24 -9.30
CA GLY A 9 -3.06 0.07 -9.80
C GLY A 9 -2.72 1.54 -9.66
N SER A 10 -1.43 1.89 -9.62
CA SER A 10 -1.00 3.29 -9.74
C SER A 10 -1.49 3.91 -11.06
N GLN A 11 -1.85 5.19 -11.06
CA GLN A 11 -2.21 5.89 -12.31
C GLN A 11 -1.03 6.02 -13.28
N THR A 12 0.18 5.99 -12.74
CA THR A 12 1.39 6.29 -13.49
C THR A 12 2.28 5.08 -13.66
N LEU A 13 2.02 3.93 -13.04
CA LEU A 13 2.88 2.74 -13.12
C LEU A 13 2.14 1.52 -13.66
N CYS A 14 2.77 0.82 -14.59
CA CYS A 14 2.22 -0.39 -15.21
C CYS A 14 2.10 -1.49 -14.16
N TYR A 15 0.93 -2.09 -14.02
CA TYR A 15 0.70 -3.14 -13.01
C TYR A 15 1.62 -4.36 -13.20
N LYS A 16 2.04 -4.64 -14.44
CA LYS A 16 2.87 -5.83 -14.71
C LYS A 16 4.37 -5.60 -14.52
N CYS A 17 4.86 -4.40 -14.81
CA CYS A 17 6.30 -4.15 -14.95
C CYS A 17 6.78 -2.86 -14.29
N ASP A 18 5.89 -2.16 -13.57
CA ASP A 18 6.14 -0.92 -12.83
C ASP A 18 6.75 0.22 -13.65
N LYS A 19 6.74 0.10 -14.98
CA LYS A 19 7.16 1.17 -15.88
C LYS A 19 6.21 2.35 -15.78
N LYS A 20 6.77 3.56 -15.81
CA LYS A 20 5.98 4.78 -15.88
C LYS A 20 5.17 4.82 -17.18
N MET A 21 3.95 5.34 -17.08
CA MET A 21 3.01 5.53 -18.17
C MET A 21 2.47 6.95 -18.11
N GLU A 22 2.48 7.65 -19.24
CA GLU A 22 1.77 8.93 -19.38
C GLU A 22 0.30 8.70 -19.78
N ALA A 23 0.05 7.70 -20.63
CA ALA A 23 -1.27 7.34 -21.13
C ALA A 23 -1.51 5.83 -20.99
N PRO A 24 -1.90 5.34 -19.81
CA PRO A 24 -2.04 3.91 -19.57
C PRO A 24 -3.29 3.30 -20.19
N GLN A 25 -3.13 2.09 -20.72
CA GLN A 25 -4.26 1.25 -21.14
C GLN A 25 -4.94 0.69 -19.90
N ARG A 26 -6.27 0.85 -19.80
CA ARG A 26 -7.06 0.31 -18.69
C ARG A 26 -7.63 -1.05 -19.06
N CYS A 27 -7.76 -1.93 -18.08
CA CYS A 27 -8.52 -3.16 -18.26
C CYS A 27 -9.98 -2.83 -18.67
N GLY A 28 -10.46 -3.40 -19.77
CA GLY A 28 -11.81 -3.11 -20.27
C GLY A 28 -12.95 -3.57 -19.33
N LYS A 29 -12.69 -4.53 -18.44
CA LYS A 29 -13.68 -5.04 -17.48
C LYS A 29 -13.72 -4.21 -16.20
N CYS A 30 -12.61 -4.13 -15.46
CA CYS A 30 -12.58 -3.44 -14.16
C CYS A 30 -12.21 -1.96 -14.23
N LYS A 31 -11.59 -1.49 -15.32
CA LYS A 31 -11.16 -0.08 -15.53
C LYS A 31 -10.19 0.48 -14.47
N THR A 32 -9.75 -0.35 -13.52
CA THR A 32 -8.85 0.01 -12.41
C THR A 32 -7.42 -0.41 -12.68
N ALA A 33 -7.20 -1.62 -13.20
CA ALA A 33 -5.86 -2.08 -13.58
C ALA A 33 -5.35 -1.35 -14.82
N ARG A 34 -4.08 -0.94 -14.80
CA ARG A 34 -3.43 -0.09 -15.82
C ARG A 34 -2.15 -0.74 -16.34
N TYR A 35 -1.95 -0.68 -17.65
CA TYR A 35 -0.85 -1.34 -18.33
C TYR A 35 -0.21 -0.42 -19.38
N CYS A 36 1.10 -0.53 -19.55
CA CYS A 36 1.82 0.26 -20.55
C CYS A 36 1.58 -0.27 -21.97
N SER A 37 1.17 -1.54 -22.08
CA SER A 37 0.87 -2.19 -23.35
C SER A 37 -0.08 -3.38 -23.17
N ARG A 38 -0.62 -3.85 -24.28
CA ARG A 38 -1.52 -5.02 -24.32
C ARG A 38 -0.76 -6.30 -23.94
N GLU A 39 0.52 -6.37 -24.22
CA GLU A 39 1.41 -7.48 -23.85
C GLU A 39 1.53 -7.58 -22.33
N CYS A 40 1.77 -6.45 -21.65
CA CYS A 40 1.78 -6.40 -20.19
C CYS A 40 0.43 -6.83 -19.58
N GLN A 41 -0.69 -6.41 -20.19
CA GLN A 41 -2.01 -6.86 -19.77
C GLN A 41 -2.18 -8.38 -19.93
N LYS A 42 -1.78 -8.94 -21.08
CA LYS A 42 -1.86 -10.39 -21.34
C LYS A 42 -1.00 -11.20 -20.37
N GLN A 43 0.21 -10.73 -20.09
CA GLN A 43 1.12 -11.39 -19.14
C GLN A 43 0.60 -11.37 -17.71
N HIS A 44 -0.08 -10.29 -17.30
CA HIS A 44 -0.70 -10.20 -15.98
C HIS A 44 -2.08 -10.87 -15.90
N LEU A 45 -2.68 -11.22 -17.04
CA LEU A 45 -4.04 -11.75 -17.09
C LEU A 45 -4.26 -12.99 -16.19
N PRO A 46 -3.35 -13.98 -16.10
CA PRO A 46 -3.55 -15.14 -15.22
C PRO A 46 -3.70 -14.76 -13.74
N GLU A 47 -2.93 -13.77 -13.27
CA GLU A 47 -2.97 -13.25 -11.91
C GLU A 47 -4.18 -12.32 -11.69
N HIS A 48 -4.53 -11.53 -12.72
CA HIS A 48 -5.60 -10.54 -12.64
C HIS A 48 -7.01 -11.12 -12.79
N LYS A 49 -7.19 -12.07 -13.71
CA LYS A 49 -8.50 -12.59 -14.13
C LYS A 49 -9.34 -13.14 -12.97
N PRO A 50 -8.79 -13.91 -12.00
CA PRO A 50 -9.55 -14.43 -10.87
C PRO A 50 -10.24 -13.34 -10.03
N HIS A 51 -9.75 -12.10 -10.14
CA HIS A 51 -10.13 -10.99 -9.28
C HIS A 51 -10.64 -9.77 -10.05
N CYS A 52 -10.79 -9.90 -11.37
CA CYS A 52 -11.23 -8.83 -12.25
C CYS A 52 -12.76 -8.78 -12.33
N ILE A 53 -13.36 -7.69 -11.86
CA ILE A 53 -14.83 -7.54 -11.79
C ILE A 53 -15.30 -6.26 -12.48
N ASN A 54 -16.58 -6.13 -12.80
CA ASN A 54 -17.12 -4.88 -13.36
C ASN A 54 -17.73 -4.00 -12.25
N HIS A 55 -16.92 -3.09 -11.72
CA HIS A 55 -17.32 -2.19 -10.62
C HIS A 55 -18.50 -1.26 -10.95
N ASP A 56 -18.85 -1.06 -12.23
CA ASP A 56 -19.96 -0.18 -12.64
C ASP A 56 -21.32 -0.87 -12.62
N LYS A 57 -21.36 -2.21 -12.75
CA LYS A 57 -22.62 -2.96 -12.83
C LYS A 57 -22.96 -3.69 -11.54
N GLU A 58 -21.95 -3.94 -10.72
CA GLU A 58 -22.06 -4.89 -9.62
C GLU A 58 -22.26 -4.19 -8.27
N MET A 59 -22.22 -2.85 -8.18
CA MET A 59 -22.30 -2.09 -6.91
C MET A 59 -23.55 -1.21 -6.85
N ASP A 60 -24.04 -0.98 -5.63
CA ASP A 60 -25.02 0.07 -5.35
C ASP A 60 -24.51 1.44 -5.85
N PRO A 61 -25.30 2.23 -6.61
CA PRO A 61 -24.86 3.49 -7.19
C PRO A 61 -24.37 4.52 -6.16
N ASP A 62 -25.03 4.60 -5.00
CA ASP A 62 -24.70 5.58 -3.97
C ASP A 62 -23.39 5.17 -3.28
N TYR A 63 -23.25 3.90 -2.90
CA TYR A 63 -21.98 3.35 -2.41
C TYR A 63 -20.84 3.57 -3.42
N GLN A 64 -21.12 3.37 -4.71
CA GLN A 64 -20.12 3.55 -5.76
C GLN A 64 -19.60 4.99 -5.83
N GLN A 65 -20.49 5.98 -5.71
CA GLN A 65 -20.15 7.40 -5.83
C GLN A 65 -19.58 7.99 -4.55
N GLU A 66 -20.11 7.60 -3.39
CA GLU A 66 -19.76 8.19 -2.10
C GLU A 66 -18.58 7.50 -1.41
N VAL A 67 -18.39 6.21 -1.65
CA VAL A 67 -17.37 5.40 -0.94
C VAL A 67 -16.31 4.90 -1.90
N PHE A 68 -16.70 4.10 -2.89
CA PHE A 68 -15.76 3.38 -3.74
C PHE A 68 -14.92 4.32 -4.62
N LYS A 69 -15.55 5.23 -5.37
CA LYS A 69 -14.82 6.15 -6.28
C LYS A 69 -13.86 7.10 -5.55
N PRO A 70 -14.24 7.77 -4.44
CA PRO A 70 -13.32 8.58 -3.66
C PRO A 70 -12.14 7.77 -3.11
N TYR A 71 -12.42 6.60 -2.52
CA TYR A 71 -11.40 5.72 -1.97
C TYR A 71 -10.39 5.27 -3.03
N THR A 72 -10.88 4.73 -4.14
CA THR A 72 -10.01 4.21 -5.21
C THR A 72 -9.19 5.30 -5.87
N ARG A 73 -9.75 6.50 -6.08
CA ARG A 73 -9.00 7.66 -6.59
C ARG A 73 -7.90 8.11 -5.63
N TRP A 74 -8.15 8.03 -4.33
CA TRP A 74 -7.15 8.39 -3.32
C TRP A 74 -6.06 7.32 -3.25
N LEU A 75 -6.43 6.04 -3.15
CA LEU A 75 -5.47 4.95 -3.08
C LEU A 75 -4.61 4.86 -4.34
N ASP A 76 -5.18 5.13 -5.51
CA ASP A 76 -4.46 5.24 -6.79
C ASP A 76 -3.30 6.25 -6.76
N LYS A 77 -3.40 7.30 -5.93
CA LYS A 77 -2.35 8.32 -5.75
C LYS A 77 -1.36 7.95 -4.65
N TRP A 78 -1.87 7.32 -3.59
CA TRP A 78 -1.12 7.04 -2.37
C TRP A 78 -0.42 5.69 -2.34
N ARG A 79 -0.83 4.74 -3.20
CA ARG A 79 -0.38 3.34 -3.16
C ARG A 79 1.13 3.19 -2.97
N HIS A 80 1.92 3.82 -3.84
CA HIS A 80 3.38 3.71 -3.80
C HIS A 80 3.98 4.31 -2.52
N ALA A 81 3.48 5.46 -2.08
CA ALA A 81 3.92 6.10 -0.85
C ALA A 81 3.58 5.21 0.37
N VAL A 82 2.39 4.62 0.41
CA VAL A 82 1.97 3.70 1.48
C VAL A 82 2.84 2.44 1.51
N GLU A 83 3.20 1.90 0.35
CA GLU A 83 4.12 0.76 0.25
C GLU A 83 5.49 1.12 0.88
N ILE A 84 6.03 2.30 0.62
CA ILE A 84 7.30 2.75 1.20
C ILE A 84 7.18 3.05 2.70
N TRP A 85 6.10 3.69 3.12
CA TRP A 85 5.84 3.93 4.55
C TRP A 85 5.68 2.62 5.33
N SER A 86 5.06 1.59 4.73
CA SER A 86 4.97 0.25 5.33
C SER A 86 6.34 -0.40 5.52
N PHE A 87 7.28 -0.11 4.61
CA PHE A 87 8.65 -0.56 4.71
C PHE A 87 9.40 0.18 5.84
N PHE A 88 9.25 1.50 5.95
CA PHE A 88 9.84 2.27 7.05
C PHE A 88 9.30 1.82 8.43
N ALA A 89 8.02 1.48 8.50
CA ALA A 89 7.37 1.01 9.72
C ALA A 89 7.88 -0.35 10.23
N SER A 90 8.53 -1.14 9.38
CA SER A 90 8.84 -2.55 9.69
C SER A 90 10.04 -2.76 10.62
N ASP A 91 10.78 -1.70 10.94
CA ASP A 91 11.94 -1.71 11.85
C ASP A 91 12.79 -2.99 11.77
N PHE A 92 13.42 -3.23 10.63
CA PHE A 92 14.27 -4.41 10.43
C PHE A 92 15.37 -4.60 11.49
N SER A 93 15.72 -3.53 12.19
CA SER A 93 16.79 -3.51 13.19
C SER A 93 16.42 -4.27 14.48
N SER A 94 15.20 -4.08 15.00
CA SER A 94 14.75 -4.70 16.25
C SER A 94 14.47 -6.19 16.09
N HIS A 95 14.20 -6.62 14.85
CA HIS A 95 13.96 -8.01 14.54
C HIS A 95 15.25 -8.84 14.45
N LEU A 96 16.44 -8.26 14.32
CA LEU A 96 17.71 -9.01 14.19
C LEU A 96 18.30 -9.49 15.52
N LEU A 97 18.02 -8.79 16.62
CA LEU A 97 18.73 -8.99 17.89
C LEU A 97 18.18 -10.15 18.73
N ASN A 98 17.00 -10.70 18.41
CA ASN A 98 16.27 -11.60 19.30
C ASN A 98 16.19 -13.08 18.86
N SER A 99 16.85 -13.54 17.78
CA SER A 99 16.54 -14.91 17.29
C SER A 99 17.63 -15.75 16.63
N GLY A 100 18.93 -15.44 16.76
CA GLY A 100 20.00 -16.39 16.36
C GLY A 100 20.03 -16.79 14.87
N GLY A 101 19.45 -15.96 13.99
CA GLY A 101 19.37 -16.04 12.53
C GLY A 101 18.75 -14.72 12.01
N PRO A 102 18.48 -14.48 10.70
CA PRO A 102 17.82 -13.25 10.26
C PRO A 102 16.28 -13.33 10.48
N PRO A 103 15.73 -12.84 11.61
CA PRO A 103 14.38 -13.15 12.08
C PRO A 103 13.32 -12.23 11.48
N TYR A 104 13.75 -11.12 10.88
CA TYR A 104 12.88 -10.15 10.22
C TYR A 104 12.16 -10.72 8.99
N LEU A 105 12.70 -11.79 8.40
CA LEU A 105 12.06 -12.46 7.27
C LEU A 105 10.79 -13.21 7.69
N ASP A 106 10.74 -13.75 8.91
CA ASP A 106 9.56 -14.46 9.41
C ASP A 106 8.50 -13.48 9.92
N PHE A 107 8.90 -12.23 10.25
CA PHE A 107 7.99 -11.17 10.65
C PHE A 107 6.90 -10.94 9.60
N PHE A 108 7.25 -10.84 8.31
CA PHE A 108 6.25 -10.60 7.25
C PHE A 108 5.38 -11.82 6.92
N LEU A 109 5.82 -13.02 7.27
CA LEU A 109 4.98 -14.22 7.16
C LEU A 109 3.77 -14.11 8.11
N LYS A 110 3.96 -13.45 9.26
CA LYS A 110 2.97 -13.40 10.35
C LYS A 110 2.24 -12.06 10.45
N ASN A 111 2.84 -10.98 9.96
CA ASN A 111 2.34 -9.63 10.13
C ASN A 111 1.92 -8.98 8.82
N ILE A 112 0.95 -8.08 8.93
CA ILE A 112 0.34 -7.30 7.86
C ILE A 112 0.39 -5.84 8.32
N PHE A 113 0.90 -4.95 7.48
CA PHE A 113 0.85 -3.52 7.77
C PHE A 113 -0.57 -3.00 7.53
N VAL A 114 -1.16 -2.34 8.50
CA VAL A 114 -2.48 -1.72 8.40
C VAL A 114 -2.31 -0.21 8.45
N LEU A 115 -2.91 0.49 7.49
CA LEU A 115 -3.09 1.94 7.51
C LEU A 115 -4.59 2.23 7.64
N SER A 116 -4.99 2.80 8.78
CA SER A 116 -6.34 3.26 9.04
C SER A 116 -6.51 4.72 8.62
N ILE A 117 -7.57 5.00 7.86
CA ILE A 117 -7.89 6.31 7.33
C ILE A 117 -9.37 6.63 7.53
N THR A 118 -9.72 7.92 7.52
CA THR A 118 -11.11 8.39 7.58
C THR A 118 -11.38 9.46 6.51
N PRO A 119 -12.56 9.52 5.89
CA PRO A 119 -12.88 10.57 4.92
C PRO A 119 -12.73 11.99 5.49
N THR A 120 -12.13 12.91 4.74
CA THR A 120 -11.86 14.29 5.22
C THR A 120 -13.14 15.15 5.33
N ILE A 121 -14.12 14.98 4.42
CA ILE A 121 -15.38 15.75 4.35
C ILE A 121 -16.45 14.86 3.68
N GLY A 122 -17.73 15.00 4.08
CA GLY A 122 -18.89 14.27 3.53
C GLY A 122 -19.11 14.41 2.00
N PRO A 123 -20.09 13.69 1.43
CA PRO A 123 -20.19 13.30 0.01
C PRO A 123 -20.23 14.44 -1.04
N GLN A 124 -20.25 15.71 -0.64
CA GLN A 124 -20.56 16.83 -1.53
C GLN A 124 -19.38 17.72 -1.98
N LYS A 125 -18.20 17.64 -1.36
CA LYS A 125 -17.03 18.42 -1.85
C LYS A 125 -16.08 17.51 -2.63
N LYS A 126 -15.74 17.90 -3.86
CA LYS A 126 -14.64 17.30 -4.63
C LYS A 126 -13.31 17.57 -3.92
N ALA A 127 -13.02 16.85 -2.85
CA ALA A 127 -11.73 16.87 -2.21
C ALA A 127 -10.67 16.48 -3.26
N SER A 128 -9.50 17.12 -3.19
CA SER A 128 -8.36 16.70 -4.00
C SER A 128 -8.16 15.19 -3.83
N SER A 129 -7.88 14.46 -4.92
CA SER A 129 -7.57 13.03 -4.86
C SER A 129 -6.41 12.70 -3.89
N ARG A 130 -5.57 13.68 -3.52
CA ARG A 130 -4.52 13.51 -2.51
C ARG A 130 -5.00 13.74 -1.07
N LYS A 131 -6.07 14.50 -0.85
CA LYS A 131 -6.59 14.93 0.48
C LYS A 131 -7.96 14.36 0.83
N GLY A 132 -8.42 13.34 0.09
CA GLY A 132 -9.74 12.72 0.27
C GLY A 132 -9.92 12.03 1.63
N PHE A 133 -8.82 11.61 2.25
CA PHE A 133 -8.80 10.94 3.54
C PHE A 133 -7.75 11.55 4.47
N LYS A 134 -7.98 11.39 5.77
CA LYS A 134 -7.10 11.73 6.88
C LYS A 134 -6.53 10.46 7.52
N TYR A 135 -5.33 10.57 8.06
CA TYR A 135 -4.70 9.51 8.81
C TYR A 135 -5.43 9.29 10.14
N VAL A 136 -5.64 8.03 10.52
CA VAL A 136 -6.14 7.64 11.85
C VAL A 136 -5.01 6.98 12.64
N ASP A 137 -4.54 5.83 12.17
CA ASP A 137 -3.41 5.10 12.75
C ASP A 137 -2.74 4.20 11.69
N SER A 138 -1.59 3.64 12.03
CA SER A 138 -0.95 2.60 11.25
C SER A 138 -0.11 1.69 12.15
N GLU A 139 -0.05 0.40 11.88
CA GLU A 139 0.76 -0.56 12.64
C GLU A 139 0.89 -1.88 11.89
N PHE A 140 1.86 -2.71 12.29
CA PHE A 140 1.87 -4.12 11.91
C PHE A 140 0.98 -4.92 12.85
N MET A 141 0.07 -5.72 12.27
CA MET A 141 -0.87 -6.58 12.98
C MET A 141 -0.70 -8.03 12.55
N THR A 142 -1.00 -8.97 13.45
CA THR A 142 -1.16 -10.37 13.05
C THR A 142 -2.41 -10.54 12.18
N ARG A 143 -2.53 -11.68 11.46
CA ARG A 143 -3.77 -11.99 10.71
C ARG A 143 -5.01 -11.99 11.62
N GLU A 144 -4.89 -12.52 12.83
CA GLU A 144 -5.98 -12.56 13.84
C GLU A 144 -6.42 -11.14 14.21
N ASP A 145 -5.45 -10.26 14.50
CA ASP A 145 -5.71 -8.86 14.84
C ASP A 145 -6.34 -8.09 13.67
N VAL A 146 -5.89 -8.33 12.44
CA VAL A 146 -6.51 -7.75 11.23
C VAL A 146 -7.97 -8.15 11.14
N ILE A 147 -8.29 -9.43 11.35
CA ILE A 147 -9.67 -9.91 11.28
C ILE A 147 -10.52 -9.25 12.36
N THR A 148 -10.06 -9.28 13.60
CA THR A 148 -10.83 -8.85 14.78
C THR A 148 -10.93 -7.34 14.92
N ARG A 149 -9.89 -6.59 14.54
CA ARG A 149 -9.81 -5.12 14.74
C ARG A 149 -10.18 -4.32 13.50
N VAL A 150 -10.02 -4.88 12.30
CA VAL A 150 -10.24 -4.18 11.01
C VAL A 150 -11.39 -4.80 10.22
N ILE A 151 -11.28 -6.06 9.80
CA ILE A 151 -12.24 -6.67 8.86
C ILE A 151 -13.63 -6.82 9.50
N SER A 152 -13.70 -7.23 10.77
CA SER A 152 -14.97 -7.40 11.50
C SER A 152 -15.81 -6.12 11.62
N LYS A 153 -15.15 -4.95 11.51
CA LYS A 153 -15.77 -3.62 11.61
C LYS A 153 -16.24 -3.07 10.27
N LEU A 154 -15.82 -3.68 9.16
CA LEU A 154 -16.31 -3.31 7.84
C LEU A 154 -17.78 -3.70 7.70
N PRO A 155 -18.54 -3.09 6.77
CA PRO A 155 -19.91 -3.50 6.49
C PRO A 155 -20.00 -5.01 6.25
N SER A 156 -20.89 -5.69 6.96
CA SER A 156 -21.13 -7.13 6.83
C SER A 156 -22.03 -7.47 5.62
N GLU A 157 -22.67 -6.45 5.05
CA GLU A 157 -23.52 -6.58 3.88
C GLU A 157 -22.75 -7.17 2.69
N HIS A 158 -23.43 -8.02 1.93
CA HIS A 158 -22.98 -8.51 0.63
C HIS A 158 -21.63 -9.26 0.60
N ASP A 159 -21.28 -9.94 1.70
CA ASP A 159 -20.05 -10.71 1.89
C ASP A 159 -18.77 -9.87 1.76
N TYR A 160 -18.86 -8.56 2.01
CA TYR A 160 -17.74 -7.65 1.80
C TYR A 160 -16.52 -8.00 2.68
N GLN A 161 -16.75 -8.35 3.94
CA GLN A 161 -15.72 -8.84 4.85
C GLN A 161 -15.00 -10.09 4.29
N GLN A 162 -15.78 -11.06 3.77
CA GLN A 162 -15.24 -12.27 3.16
C GLN A 162 -14.45 -11.97 1.88
N ALA A 163 -14.90 -10.99 1.11
CA ALA A 163 -14.22 -10.56 -0.10
C ALA A 163 -12.83 -9.94 0.17
N VAL A 164 -12.70 -9.16 1.26
CA VAL A 164 -11.41 -8.61 1.72
C VAL A 164 -10.53 -9.72 2.27
N LEU A 165 -11.08 -10.62 3.10
CA LEU A 165 -10.36 -11.75 3.68
C LEU A 165 -9.82 -12.71 2.61
N HIS A 166 -10.66 -13.08 1.65
CA HIS A 166 -10.26 -13.93 0.53
C HIS A 166 -9.11 -13.31 -0.27
N HIS A 167 -9.13 -11.98 -0.51
CA HIS A 167 -8.01 -11.33 -1.18
C HIS A 167 -6.74 -11.37 -0.34
N LEU A 168 -6.83 -11.07 0.96
CA LEU A 168 -5.70 -11.14 1.87
C LEU A 168 -5.06 -12.54 1.86
N ASP A 169 -5.88 -13.59 1.87
CA ASP A 169 -5.44 -14.98 1.89
C ASP A 169 -4.90 -15.46 0.53
N SER A 170 -5.33 -14.86 -0.58
CA SER A 170 -4.79 -15.16 -1.91
C SER A 170 -3.43 -14.50 -2.18
N GLN A 171 -2.97 -13.58 -1.31
CA GLN A 171 -1.70 -12.91 -1.48
C GLN A 171 -0.50 -13.83 -1.18
N PRO A 172 0.63 -13.64 -1.86
CA PRO A 172 1.83 -14.43 -1.57
C PRO A 172 2.30 -14.23 -0.12
N ILE A 173 2.41 -15.32 0.63
CA ILE A 173 3.00 -15.32 1.98
C ILE A 173 4.48 -15.67 1.84
N LYS A 174 5.33 -14.64 1.71
CA LYS A 174 6.78 -14.81 1.52
C LYS A 174 7.57 -13.90 2.45
N LYS A 175 8.77 -14.36 2.79
CA LYS A 175 9.74 -13.70 3.66
C LYS A 175 10.17 -12.29 3.20
N HIS A 176 9.97 -11.97 1.93
CA HIS A 176 10.38 -10.71 1.30
C HIS A 176 9.19 -9.91 0.74
N ILE A 177 7.98 -10.14 1.26
CA ILE A 177 6.77 -9.46 0.80
C ILE A 177 6.08 -8.82 2.00
N ILE A 178 5.87 -7.51 1.92
CA ILE A 178 5.05 -6.77 2.87
C ILE A 178 3.61 -6.83 2.36
N ARG A 179 2.70 -7.40 3.16
CA ARG A 179 1.26 -7.31 2.92
C ARG A 179 0.73 -6.06 3.61
N VAL A 180 -0.11 -5.32 2.92
CA VAL A 180 -0.64 -4.03 3.36
C VAL A 180 -2.16 -4.04 3.28
N ILE A 181 -2.83 -3.51 4.28
CA ILE A 181 -4.25 -3.15 4.26
C ILE A 181 -4.38 -1.65 4.45
N VAL A 182 -5.17 -1.01 3.59
CA VAL A 182 -5.59 0.38 3.78
C VAL A 182 -7.08 0.37 4.06
N ALA A 183 -7.50 0.76 5.25
CA ALA A 183 -8.87 0.60 5.71
C ALA A 183 -9.47 1.93 6.19
N SER A 184 -10.70 2.18 5.80
CA SER A 184 -11.63 3.04 6.53
C SER A 184 -12.68 2.18 7.24
N ASP A 185 -13.57 2.83 7.97
CA ASP A 185 -14.80 2.27 8.56
C ASP A 185 -15.78 1.65 7.54
N ARG A 186 -15.73 2.06 6.27
CA ARG A 186 -16.69 1.62 5.22
C ARG A 186 -16.06 0.77 4.13
N ILE A 187 -14.74 0.77 4.01
CA ILE A 187 -14.04 0.17 2.87
C ILE A 187 -12.57 -0.14 3.18
N ALA A 188 -12.03 -1.29 2.75
CA ALA A 188 -10.63 -1.67 2.92
C ALA A 188 -10.05 -2.46 1.74
N ALA A 189 -8.94 -2.00 1.15
CA ALA A 189 -8.17 -2.77 0.17
C ALA A 189 -6.98 -3.42 0.85
N SER A 190 -6.68 -4.67 0.48
CA SER A 190 -5.37 -5.25 0.69
C SER A 190 -4.52 -5.14 -0.59
N MET A 191 -3.21 -5.05 -0.42
CA MET A 191 -2.19 -5.06 -1.48
C MET A 191 -0.91 -5.68 -0.94
N TYR A 192 0.08 -5.94 -1.79
CA TYR A 192 1.37 -6.46 -1.34
C TYR A 192 2.51 -5.88 -2.15
N GLN A 193 3.68 -5.79 -1.52
CA GLN A 193 4.88 -5.22 -2.11
C GLN A 193 6.08 -6.13 -1.83
N PRO A 194 6.78 -6.64 -2.85
CA PRO A 194 8.06 -7.27 -2.66
C PRO A 194 9.11 -6.23 -2.21
N ILE A 195 9.98 -6.61 -1.28
CA ILE A 195 10.98 -5.69 -0.69
C ILE A 195 12.11 -5.35 -1.68
N GLY A 196 12.61 -6.35 -2.42
CA GLY A 196 13.71 -6.17 -3.38
C GLY A 196 13.48 -5.09 -4.46
N PRO A 197 12.27 -4.92 -5.03
CA PRO A 197 11.97 -3.86 -5.99
C PRO A 197 11.48 -2.55 -5.37
N LEU A 198 11.68 -2.28 -4.08
CA LEU A 198 11.37 -0.97 -3.47
C LEU A 198 12.29 0.13 -4.01
N LYS A 199 11.98 0.58 -5.23
CA LYS A 199 12.65 1.65 -5.95
C LYS A 199 11.74 2.87 -5.98
N THR A 200 12.31 4.04 -5.80
CA THR A 200 11.60 5.29 -6.09
C THR A 200 11.55 5.48 -7.61
N ASN A 201 10.57 4.89 -8.30
CA ASN A 201 10.32 5.23 -9.70
C ASN A 201 9.62 6.60 -9.82
N ILE A 202 10.13 7.61 -9.09
CA ILE A 202 9.70 8.99 -9.19
C ILE A 202 10.64 9.68 -10.20
N PRO A 203 10.12 10.18 -11.33
CA PRO A 203 10.93 10.83 -12.38
C PRO A 203 11.80 12.00 -11.93
N SER A 204 11.48 12.63 -10.79
CA SER A 204 12.27 13.71 -10.20
C SER A 204 13.47 13.21 -9.38
N ILE A 205 13.66 11.89 -9.28
CA ILE A 205 14.78 11.26 -8.57
C ILE A 205 15.56 10.41 -9.57
N ASP A 206 16.67 10.98 -10.04
CA ASP A 206 17.65 10.33 -10.89
C ASP A 206 19.04 10.47 -10.24
N PRO A 207 19.73 9.38 -9.87
CA PRO A 207 19.31 7.97 -10.02
C PRO A 207 18.21 7.57 -9.02
N PRO A 208 17.40 6.52 -9.34
CA PRO A 208 16.41 5.97 -8.41
C PRO A 208 17.04 5.56 -7.08
N ILE A 209 16.37 5.82 -5.96
CA ILE A 209 16.80 5.35 -4.64
C ILE A 209 16.30 3.92 -4.45
N TYR A 210 17.24 3.05 -4.10
CA TYR A 210 16.99 1.67 -3.69
C TYR A 210 17.08 1.61 -2.18
N PHE A 211 15.93 1.67 -1.50
CA PHE A 211 15.94 1.72 -0.04
C PHE A 211 16.61 0.49 0.58
N THR A 212 16.55 -0.66 -0.10
CA THR A 212 17.25 -1.89 0.29
C THR A 212 18.76 -1.75 0.35
N ASP A 213 19.36 -0.90 -0.49
CA ASP A 213 20.82 -0.71 -0.54
C ASP A 213 21.29 0.09 0.69
N HIS A 214 20.42 0.92 1.25
CA HIS A 214 20.67 1.72 2.45
C HIS A 214 20.27 1.01 3.74
N LEU A 215 19.39 0.01 3.68
CA LEU A 215 18.88 -0.76 4.81
C LEU A 215 19.43 -2.19 4.81
N ASN A 216 20.76 -2.34 4.68
CA ASN A 216 21.39 -3.66 4.81
C ASN A 216 21.27 -4.15 6.27
N PRO A 217 20.47 -5.21 6.54
CA PRO A 217 20.25 -5.73 7.89
C PRO A 217 21.51 -6.39 8.49
N PHE A 218 22.53 -6.64 7.68
CA PHE A 218 23.81 -7.17 8.13
C PHE A 218 24.85 -6.07 8.40
N SER A 219 24.46 -4.79 8.29
CA SER A 219 25.35 -3.65 8.56
C SER A 219 24.82 -2.81 9.72
N SER A 220 25.71 -2.37 10.62
CA SER A 220 25.35 -1.45 11.72
C SER A 220 24.67 -0.19 11.18
N LYS A 221 25.20 0.40 10.10
CA LYS A 221 24.61 1.58 9.46
C LYS A 221 23.19 1.35 8.93
N GLY A 222 22.94 0.22 8.27
CA GLY A 222 21.61 -0.16 7.78
C GLY A 222 20.61 -0.41 8.91
N CYS A 223 21.04 -1.06 10.00
CA CYS A 223 20.21 -1.24 11.19
C CYS A 223 19.87 0.11 11.85
N MET A 224 20.84 1.00 12.02
CA MET A 224 20.59 2.34 12.56
C MET A 224 19.63 3.14 11.68
N MET A 225 19.75 3.03 10.36
CA MET A 225 18.84 3.69 9.42
C MET A 225 17.41 3.13 9.54
N ALA A 226 17.25 1.81 9.60
CA ALA A 226 15.94 1.19 9.80
C ALA A 226 15.30 1.63 11.12
N ALA A 227 16.07 1.65 12.21
CA ALA A 227 15.61 2.12 13.53
C ALA A 227 15.21 3.59 13.54
N LYS A 228 15.93 4.45 12.80
CA LYS A 228 15.61 5.87 12.69
C LYS A 228 14.35 6.10 11.87
N LEU A 229 14.21 5.39 10.75
CA LEU A 229 13.03 5.48 9.89
C LEU A 229 11.76 4.97 10.58
N SER A 230 11.87 3.96 11.45
CA SER A 230 10.72 3.38 12.14
C SER A 230 10.26 4.17 13.37
N ARG A 231 11.13 4.98 13.98
CA ARG A 231 10.80 5.66 15.25
C ARG A 231 9.68 6.68 15.12
N ASP A 232 9.78 7.54 14.09
CA ASP A 232 8.90 8.71 13.95
C ASP A 232 8.00 8.61 12.70
N TYR A 233 7.96 7.44 12.03
CA TYR A 233 7.26 7.30 10.75
C TYR A 233 5.78 7.68 10.86
N LYS A 234 5.11 7.37 11.98
CA LYS A 234 3.67 7.66 12.17
C LYS A 234 3.38 9.16 12.10
N GLU A 235 4.23 9.99 12.70
CA GLU A 235 4.05 11.45 12.72
C GLU A 235 4.21 12.01 11.30
N HIS A 236 5.26 11.58 10.60
CA HIS A 236 5.52 12.02 9.23
C HIS A 236 4.46 11.50 8.24
N LEU A 237 4.06 10.23 8.33
CA LEU A 237 2.99 9.63 7.54
C LEU A 237 1.66 10.37 7.75
N ARG A 238 1.31 10.69 9.01
CA ARG A 238 0.13 11.49 9.33
C ARG A 238 0.20 12.85 8.66
N LYS A 239 1.30 13.58 8.85
CA LYS A 239 1.53 14.90 8.26
C LYS A 239 1.35 14.84 6.74
N ASP A 240 1.98 13.87 6.10
CA ASP A 240 1.95 13.72 4.64
C ASP A 240 0.55 13.40 4.13
N ILE A 241 -0.15 12.43 4.72
CA ILE A 241 -1.54 12.09 4.33
C ILE A 241 -2.45 13.30 4.51
N ASP A 242 -2.36 13.97 5.66
CA ASP A 242 -3.25 15.07 5.99
C ASP A 242 -3.01 16.30 5.11
N GLN A 243 -1.78 16.50 4.63
CA GLN A 243 -1.37 17.58 3.74
C GLN A 243 -1.44 17.20 2.25
N GLY A 244 -1.69 15.94 1.91
CA GLY A 244 -1.70 15.45 0.53
C GLY A 244 -0.30 15.36 -0.10
N ASN A 245 0.74 15.20 0.72
CA ASN A 245 2.14 15.12 0.29
C ASN A 245 2.54 13.68 -0.02
N ILE A 246 2.24 13.22 -1.24
CA ILE A 246 2.51 11.84 -1.67
C ILE A 246 4.02 11.50 -1.74
N ASP A 247 4.89 12.51 -1.75
CA ASP A 247 6.33 12.35 -1.92
C ASP A 247 7.11 12.61 -0.62
N GLY A 248 6.44 12.90 0.50
CA GLY A 248 7.11 13.31 1.75
C GLY A 248 7.96 12.23 2.43
N TYR A 249 7.74 10.95 2.08
CA TYR A 249 8.63 9.87 2.47
C TYR A 249 10.07 10.07 1.97
N LEU A 250 10.28 10.78 0.86
CA LEU A 250 11.60 11.07 0.32
C LEU A 250 12.35 12.09 1.16
N GLU A 251 11.64 13.15 1.55
CA GLU A 251 12.17 14.19 2.42
C GLU A 251 12.54 13.59 3.78
N TYR A 252 11.66 12.73 4.32
CA TYR A 252 11.92 12.00 5.56
C TYR A 252 13.13 11.05 5.43
N PHE A 253 13.22 10.28 4.35
CA PHE A 253 14.35 9.38 4.14
C PHE A 253 15.68 10.15 4.07
N ARG A 254 15.72 11.24 3.30
CA ARG A 254 16.92 12.07 3.13
C ARG A 254 17.35 12.73 4.44
N SER A 255 16.40 13.20 5.27
CA SER A 255 16.75 13.78 6.56
C SER A 255 17.39 12.74 7.48
N LYS A 256 16.85 11.51 7.55
CA LYS A 256 17.45 10.42 8.35
C LYS A 256 18.80 9.96 7.82
N GLN A 257 19.02 10.03 6.51
CA GLN A 257 20.31 9.72 5.90
C GLN A 257 21.37 10.77 6.27
N GLN A 258 21.00 12.05 6.32
CA GLN A 258 21.88 13.14 6.76
C GLN A 258 22.25 12.99 8.23
N GLU A 259 21.27 12.74 9.11
CA GLU A 259 21.50 12.49 10.55
C GLU A 259 22.44 11.31 10.86
N LEU A 260 22.67 10.38 9.92
CA LEU A 260 23.61 9.26 10.07
C LEU A 260 25.00 9.53 9.48
N SER A 261 25.14 10.64 8.75
CA SER A 261 26.40 11.05 8.13
C SER A 261 27.11 12.14 8.95
N GLU A 262 26.37 12.80 9.85
CA GLU A 262 26.85 13.70 10.92
C GLU A 262 27.26 12.90 12.17
#